data_AF-A0A941MHA9-F1
#
_entry.id   AF-A0A941MHA9-F1
#
_cell.length_a   1.000
_cell.length_b   1.000
_cell.length_c   1.000
_cell.angle_alpha   90.00
_cell.angle_beta   90.00
_cell.angle_gamma   90.00
#
_symmetry.space_group_name_H-M   'P 1'
#
loop_
_entity.id
_entity.type
_entity.pdbx_description
1 polymer ?
#
loop_
_entity_poly.entity_id
_entity_poly.type
_entity_poly.pdbx_seq_one_letter_code
_entity_poly.pdbx_strand_id
1 'polypeptide(L)'
;MRYVSVYILAVASLMALAAHDPLSAEIEPGAAVKADACASDTSKLGVSRIVEIDTTGGVDVGGDKAGAKQLLNDGEVVLTFDDGPLKSVTVPILKALADQC
;
A
#
# COMPACT_ATOMS: atom_id res chain seq x y z
N MET A 1 -2.30 -4.53 51.38
CA MET A 1 -3.28 -4.52 50.26
C MET A 1 -3.21 -3.28 49.36
N ARG A 2 -2.33 -2.28 49.58
CA ARG A 2 -2.26 -1.05 48.76
C ARG A 2 -1.20 -1.08 47.64
N TYR A 3 -0.32 -2.07 47.63
CA TYR A 3 0.76 -2.21 46.63
C TYR A 3 0.35 -2.97 45.36
N VAL A 4 -0.74 -3.76 45.44
CA VAL A 4 -1.25 -4.53 44.29
C VAL A 4 -1.87 -3.61 43.23
N SER A 5 -2.39 -2.44 43.64
CA SER A 5 -3.07 -1.49 42.76
C SER A 5 -2.14 -0.75 41.79
N VAL A 6 -0.86 -0.54 42.17
CA VAL A 6 0.10 0.20 41.32
C VAL A 6 0.65 -0.71 40.23
N TYR A 7 0.87 -1.99 40.53
CA TYR A 7 1.33 -2.97 39.53
C TYR A 7 0.29 -3.23 38.45
N ILE A 8 -1.01 -3.26 38.80
CA ILE A 8 -2.08 -3.50 37.82
C ILE A 8 -2.21 -2.33 36.83
N LEU A 9 -2.07 -1.09 37.30
CA LEU A 9 -2.11 0.10 36.44
C LEU A 9 -0.89 0.23 35.51
N ALA A 10 0.30 -0.19 35.95
CA ALA A 10 1.51 -0.17 35.12
C ALA A 10 1.52 -1.25 34.02
N VAL A 11 0.88 -2.40 34.26
CA VAL A 11 0.76 -3.48 33.25
C VAL A 11 -0.25 -3.10 32.17
N ALA A 12 -1.33 -2.39 32.52
CA ALA A 12 -2.34 -1.94 31.56
C ALA A 12 -1.77 -0.94 30.53
N SER A 13 -0.83 -0.07 30.93
CA SER A 13 -0.17 0.87 30.03
C SER A 13 0.91 0.23 29.15
N LEU A 14 1.48 -0.92 29.55
CA LEU A 14 2.43 -1.67 28.72
C LEU A 14 1.74 -2.47 27.61
N MET A 15 0.48 -2.89 27.83
CA MET A 15 -0.34 -3.62 26.86
C MET A 15 -0.94 -2.71 25.76
N ALA A 16 -1.04 -1.40 26.00
CA ALA A 16 -1.56 -0.45 25.01
C ALA A 16 -0.56 -0.11 23.89
N LEU A 17 0.72 -0.43 24.05
CA LEU A 17 1.74 -0.19 23.02
C LEU A 17 1.82 -1.30 21.96
N ALA A 18 1.20 -2.46 22.21
CA ALA A 18 1.23 -3.62 21.33
C ALA A 18 0.21 -3.57 20.16
N ALA A 19 -0.58 -2.50 20.06
CA ALA A 19 -1.50 -2.26 18.95
C ALA A 19 -0.87 -1.46 17.79
N HIS A 20 0.45 -1.33 17.74
CA HIS A 20 1.12 -0.88 16.53
C HIS A 20 1.16 -2.06 15.57
N ASP A 21 0.31 -1.98 14.53
CA ASP A 21 0.39 -2.84 13.35
C ASP A 21 1.87 -3.02 12.96
N PRO A 22 2.32 -4.26 12.75
CA PRO A 22 3.67 -4.47 12.26
C PRO A 22 3.77 -3.76 10.90
N LEU A 23 4.62 -2.72 10.85
CA LEU A 23 5.05 -2.00 9.64
C LEU A 23 5.91 -2.90 8.72
N SER A 24 5.66 -4.20 8.76
CA SER A 24 6.16 -5.24 7.88
C SER A 24 4.94 -6.04 7.46
N ALA A 25 4.07 -5.41 6.68
CA ALA A 25 3.32 -6.16 5.69
C ALA A 25 4.37 -6.78 4.77
N GLU A 26 4.68 -8.05 5.02
CA GLU A 26 5.36 -8.89 4.05
C GLU A 26 4.51 -8.82 2.78
N ILE A 27 5.10 -8.31 1.68
CA ILE A 27 4.40 -8.22 0.41
C ILE A 27 4.31 -9.65 -0.11
N GLU A 28 3.28 -10.37 0.32
CA GLU A 28 2.95 -11.68 -0.20
C GLU A 28 2.64 -11.53 -1.69
N PRO A 29 3.35 -12.23 -2.59
CA PRO A 29 3.03 -12.24 -4.01
C PRO A 29 1.58 -12.71 -4.19
N GLY A 30 0.71 -11.82 -4.69
CA GLY A 30 -0.71 -12.11 -4.89
C GLY A 30 -1.63 -11.69 -3.75
N ALA A 31 -1.15 -10.95 -2.75
CA ALA A 31 -2.03 -10.29 -1.78
C ALA A 31 -2.97 -9.31 -2.50
N ALA A 32 -4.27 -9.52 -2.38
CA ALA A 32 -5.28 -8.65 -2.98
C ALA A 32 -5.22 -7.25 -2.35
N VAL A 33 -4.96 -6.23 -3.15
CA VAL A 33 -5.09 -4.84 -2.72
C VAL A 33 -6.56 -4.58 -2.41
N LYS A 34 -6.86 -4.18 -1.18
CA LYS A 34 -8.21 -3.76 -0.75
C LYS A 34 -8.50 -2.38 -1.35
N ALA A 35 -8.67 -2.28 -2.67
CA ALA A 35 -8.90 -1.02 -3.36
C ALA A 35 -10.09 -0.23 -2.76
N ASP A 36 -11.14 -0.94 -2.35
CA ASP A 36 -12.31 -0.36 -1.68
C ASP A 36 -11.96 0.37 -0.38
N ALA A 37 -10.92 -0.07 0.34
CA ALA A 37 -10.47 0.60 1.56
C ALA A 37 -9.87 1.98 1.27
N CYS A 38 -9.24 2.15 0.11
CA CYS A 38 -8.62 3.41 -0.32
C CYS A 38 -9.59 4.35 -1.05
N ALA A 39 -10.85 3.95 -1.27
CA ALA A 39 -11.80 4.69 -2.10
C ALA A 39 -12.62 5.75 -1.35
N SER A 40 -12.53 5.79 -0.01
CA SER A 40 -13.46 6.56 0.82
C SER A 40 -13.04 8.00 1.12
N ASP A 41 -11.73 8.31 1.11
CA ASP A 41 -11.20 9.65 1.36
C ASP A 41 -10.82 10.35 0.05
N THR A 42 -11.62 11.35 -0.34
CA THR A 42 -11.40 12.12 -1.58
C THR A 42 -10.23 13.12 -1.50
N SER A 43 -9.59 13.27 -0.33
CA SER A 43 -8.37 14.08 -0.17
C SER A 43 -7.08 13.30 -0.48
N LYS A 44 -7.19 11.99 -0.67
CA LYS A 44 -6.10 11.07 -0.99
C LYS A 44 -6.08 10.70 -2.47
N LEU A 45 -4.98 10.10 -2.93
CA LEU A 45 -4.92 9.60 -4.31
C LEU A 45 -5.87 8.41 -4.52
N GLY A 46 -5.93 7.49 -3.56
CA GLY A 46 -6.76 6.29 -3.64
C GLY A 46 -6.34 5.33 -4.77
N VAL A 47 -7.21 4.34 -5.03
CA VAL A 47 -7.05 3.39 -6.15
C VAL A 47 -8.37 3.35 -6.92
N SER A 48 -8.35 3.73 -8.20
CA SER A 48 -9.58 3.76 -9.01
C SER A 48 -10.01 2.38 -9.50
N ARG A 49 -9.04 1.51 -9.86
CA ARG A 49 -9.26 0.11 -10.23
C ARG A 49 -7.97 -0.70 -10.19
N ILE A 50 -8.13 -2.02 -10.25
CA ILE A 50 -7.05 -2.96 -10.51
C ILE A 50 -7.18 -3.43 -11.96
N VAL A 51 -6.08 -3.38 -12.72
CA VAL A 51 -6.00 -3.93 -14.07
C VAL A 51 -4.97 -5.04 -14.07
N GLU A 52 -5.40 -6.26 -14.36
CA GLU A 52 -4.49 -7.37 -14.59
C GLU A 52 -3.85 -7.29 -15.98
N ILE A 53 -2.54 -7.50 -16.03
CA ILE A 53 -1.77 -7.49 -17.27
C ILE A 53 -1.26 -8.91 -17.52
N ASP A 54 -1.79 -9.54 -18.58
CA ASP A 54 -1.25 -10.79 -19.09
C ASP A 54 0.06 -10.51 -19.84
N THR A 55 1.17 -10.97 -19.27
CA THR A 55 2.50 -10.78 -19.84
C THR A 55 2.84 -11.79 -20.93
N THR A 56 1.95 -12.75 -21.24
CA THR A 56 2.17 -13.75 -22.27
C THR A 56 2.43 -13.09 -23.62
N GLY A 57 3.57 -13.41 -24.25
CA GLY A 57 3.93 -12.88 -25.57
C GLY A 57 4.47 -11.44 -25.57
N GLY A 58 4.66 -10.80 -24.41
CA GLY A 58 5.29 -9.48 -24.31
C GLY A 58 4.40 -8.33 -24.78
N VAL A 59 3.28 -8.12 -24.08
CA VAL A 59 2.32 -7.05 -24.41
C VAL A 59 2.91 -5.64 -24.18
N ASP A 60 2.72 -4.76 -25.17
CA ASP A 60 2.97 -3.33 -25.01
C ASP A 60 1.75 -2.65 -24.36
N VAL A 61 1.97 -1.92 -23.27
CA VAL A 61 0.92 -1.28 -22.48
C VAL A 61 1.25 0.19 -22.25
N GLY A 62 0.31 1.07 -22.58
CA GLY A 62 0.42 2.52 -22.44
C GLY A 62 1.43 3.19 -23.38
N GLY A 63 1.60 4.51 -23.18
CA GLY A 63 2.50 5.35 -23.97
C GLY A 63 2.06 5.57 -25.42
N ASP A 64 2.97 6.14 -26.22
CA ASP A 64 2.72 6.56 -27.60
C ASP A 64 3.02 5.47 -28.65
N LYS A 65 3.26 4.23 -28.21
CA LYS A 65 3.53 3.12 -29.12
C LYS A 65 2.27 2.73 -29.89
N ALA A 66 2.41 2.62 -31.21
CA ALA A 66 1.33 2.15 -32.07
C ALA A 66 0.88 0.73 -31.67
N GLY A 67 -0.41 0.56 -31.40
CA GLY A 67 -0.99 -0.73 -31.01
C GLY A 67 -0.82 -1.10 -29.53
N ALA A 68 -0.21 -0.25 -28.71
CA ALA A 68 -0.14 -0.48 -27.27
C ALA A 68 -1.54 -0.43 -26.63
N LYS A 69 -1.80 -1.34 -25.69
CA LYS A 69 -3.04 -1.35 -24.93
C LYS A 69 -3.09 -0.11 -24.04
N GLN A 70 -4.06 0.76 -24.27
CA GLN A 70 -4.26 1.95 -23.44
C GLN A 70 -5.04 1.57 -22.17
N LEU A 71 -4.54 2.02 -21.01
CA LEU A 71 -5.13 1.69 -19.72
C LEU A 71 -5.92 2.84 -19.12
N LEU A 72 -5.49 4.09 -19.31
CA LEU A 72 -5.98 5.24 -18.55
C LEU A 72 -7.30 5.78 -19.13
N ASN A 73 -8.26 6.04 -18.25
CA ASN A 73 -9.38 6.93 -18.57
C ASN A 73 -8.95 8.39 -18.37
N ASP A 74 -9.82 9.34 -18.76
CA ASP A 74 -9.57 10.75 -18.55
C ASP A 74 -9.30 11.09 -17.07
N GLY A 75 -8.25 11.88 -16.83
CA GLY A 75 -7.82 12.30 -15.49
C GLY A 75 -7.11 11.23 -14.65
N GLU A 76 -6.96 9.99 -15.15
CA GLU A 76 -6.25 8.95 -14.42
C GLU A 76 -4.75 8.97 -14.67
N VAL A 77 -3.99 8.57 -13.64
CA VAL A 77 -2.55 8.44 -13.68
C VAL A 77 -2.13 7.08 -13.15
N VAL A 78 -1.03 6.55 -13.69
CA VAL A 78 -0.35 5.35 -13.17
C VAL A 78 1.07 5.74 -12.80
N LEU A 79 1.46 5.41 -11.57
CA LEU A 79 2.82 5.58 -11.07
C LEU A 79 3.59 4.27 -11.26
N THR A 80 4.64 4.28 -12.07
CA THR A 80 5.50 3.12 -12.31
C THR A 80 6.85 3.31 -11.62
N PHE A 81 7.35 2.26 -10.96
CA PHE A 81 8.67 2.26 -10.31
C PHE A 81 9.56 1.21 -10.98
N ASP A 82 10.69 1.65 -11.52
CA ASP A 82 11.68 0.79 -12.18
C ASP A 82 12.87 0.49 -11.23
N ASP A 83 13.70 -0.49 -11.59
CA ASP A 83 14.99 -0.82 -10.95
C ASP A 83 14.95 -1.30 -9.48
N GLY A 84 13.77 -1.47 -8.89
CA GLY A 84 13.61 -1.91 -7.51
C GLY A 84 13.87 -3.41 -7.26
N PRO A 85 13.90 -3.86 -5.99
CA PRO A 85 13.77 -3.06 -4.77
C PRO A 85 15.12 -2.58 -4.21
N LEU A 86 15.16 -1.34 -3.73
CA LEU A 86 16.29 -0.75 -2.99
C LEU A 86 15.80 -0.35 -1.61
N LYS A 87 16.29 -1.01 -0.55
CA LYS A 87 15.74 -0.85 0.82
C LYS A 87 15.63 0.59 1.29
N SER A 88 16.61 1.45 0.98
CA SER A 88 16.62 2.86 1.35
C SER A 88 15.58 3.72 0.61
N VAL A 89 15.00 3.22 -0.49
CA VAL A 89 14.11 3.97 -1.39
C VAL A 89 12.72 3.32 -1.47
N THR A 90 12.64 2.01 -1.65
CA THR A 90 11.37 1.29 -1.80
C THR A 90 10.50 1.39 -0.55
N VAL A 91 11.09 1.27 0.65
CA VAL A 91 10.32 1.34 1.91
C VAL A 91 9.63 2.70 2.10
N PRO A 92 10.32 3.86 1.97
CA PRO A 92 9.63 5.15 2.09
C PRO A 92 8.62 5.40 0.97
N ILE A 93 8.83 4.89 -0.25
CA ILE A 93 7.84 4.94 -1.33
C ILE A 93 6.57 4.18 -0.94
N LEU A 94 6.69 2.94 -0.48
CA LEU A 94 5.54 2.13 -0.07
C LEU A 94 4.78 2.77 1.09
N LYS A 95 5.50 3.37 2.05
CA LYS A 95 4.86 4.17 3.11
C LYS A 95 4.10 5.35 2.55
N ALA A 96 4.68 6.12 1.62
CA ALA A 96 4.01 7.27 1.03
C ALA A 96 2.76 6.87 0.24
N LEU A 97 2.80 5.75 -0.49
CA LEU A 97 1.63 5.20 -1.18
C LEU A 97 0.55 4.75 -0.20
N ALA A 98 0.93 4.11 0.91
CA ALA A 98 0.00 3.72 1.97
C ALA A 98 -0.62 4.94 2.67
N ASP A 99 0.12 6.03 2.86
CA ASP A 99 -0.41 7.30 3.44
C ASP A 99 -1.36 8.05 2.46
N GLN A 100 -1.39 7.64 1.19
CA GLN A 100 -2.30 8.11 0.13
C GLN A 100 -3.44 7.12 -0.15
N CYS A 101 -3.57 6.14 0.75
CA CYS A 101 -4.75 5.38 1.07
C CYS A 101 -5.13 5.76 2.53
#